data_AF-A0A9N8HFC3-F1
#
_entry.id   AF-A0A9N8HFC3-F1
#
_cell.length_a   1.000
_cell.length_b   1.000
_cell.length_c   1.000
_cell.angle_alpha   90.00
_cell.angle_beta   90.00
_cell.angle_gamma   90.00
#
_symmetry.space_group_name_H-M   'P 1'
#
loop_
_entity.id
_entity.type
_entity.pdbx_description
1 polymer ?
#
loop_
_entity_poly.entity_id
_entity_poly.type
_entity_poly.pdbx_seq_one_letter_code
_entity_poly.pdbx_strand_id
1 'polypeptide(L)'
;MQPLLPKLRAGGSAKLFVFGATIGPVVDSFHNQCLLRYDWAPITVPWPAGPLGSSLARLLEQEYLLCSSWSVPLLLGFAYVVLGDLLPRLFQWMLLQIPNQPSQQPQQQQPTTRQSGNLRTKAILAVVTTALIIKLSQFLELHDPFLSADTNYAVLLTATLIQWWALDGSLAALLAAGITSIGGPLSELPFVANGLWHYIPEAGDYLPLTNLPENLGNFLKPWLGDSYSKLALSSITGPCYFAVTLDAIALGRWFQSSSRRDDDNQEKREIQ
;
A
#
# COMPACT_ATOMS: atom_id res chain seq x y z
N MET A 1 -27.11 -21.33 -8.41
CA MET A 1 -26.47 -20.33 -7.52
C MET A 1 -25.18 -19.87 -8.17
N GLN A 2 -25.07 -18.61 -8.59
CA GLN A 2 -23.78 -18.06 -8.99
C GLN A 2 -22.85 -18.06 -7.77
N PRO A 3 -21.55 -18.36 -7.94
CA PRO A 3 -20.61 -18.34 -6.82
C PRO A 3 -20.63 -16.95 -6.16
N LEU A 4 -20.82 -16.93 -4.84
CA LEU A 4 -20.99 -15.72 -4.02
C LEU A 4 -19.75 -14.81 -4.00
N LEU A 5 -18.58 -15.31 -4.43
CA LEU A 5 -17.32 -14.57 -4.42
C LEU A 5 -16.56 -14.73 -5.75
N PRO A 6 -15.93 -13.65 -6.26
CA PRO A 6 -15.10 -13.72 -7.46
C PRO A 6 -13.88 -14.60 -7.20
N LYS A 7 -13.70 -15.66 -8.00
CA LYS A 7 -12.54 -16.56 -7.90
C LYS A 7 -11.23 -15.78 -8.08
N LEU A 8 -10.29 -15.99 -7.16
CA LEU A 8 -8.91 -15.52 -7.28
C LEU A 8 -8.26 -16.21 -8.48
N ARG A 9 -7.45 -15.46 -9.24
CA ARG A 9 -6.67 -16.02 -10.35
C ARG A 9 -5.23 -16.16 -9.91
N ALA A 10 -4.81 -17.40 -9.67
CA ALA A 10 -3.50 -17.74 -9.10
C ALA A 10 -2.32 -16.99 -9.77
N GLY A 11 -2.30 -16.90 -11.11
CA GLY A 11 -1.21 -16.24 -11.83
C GLY A 11 -1.11 -14.72 -11.63
N GLY A 12 -2.22 -14.02 -11.35
CA GLY A 12 -2.20 -12.59 -11.05
C GLY A 12 -1.78 -12.32 -9.60
N SER A 13 -2.35 -13.07 -8.67
CA SER A 13 -2.05 -12.95 -7.24
C SER A 13 -0.58 -13.32 -6.94
N ALA A 14 -0.01 -14.33 -7.61
CA ALA A 14 1.40 -14.67 -7.45
C ALA A 14 2.34 -13.52 -7.88
N LYS A 15 2.04 -12.83 -9.00
CA LYS A 15 2.83 -11.67 -9.45
C LYS A 15 2.73 -10.50 -8.47
N LEU A 16 1.54 -10.26 -7.92
CA LEU A 16 1.34 -9.26 -6.85
C LEU A 16 2.15 -9.61 -5.61
N PHE A 17 2.11 -10.86 -5.15
CA PHE A 17 2.87 -11.31 -3.99
C PHE A 17 4.38 -11.08 -4.18
N VAL A 18 4.92 -11.53 -5.32
CA VAL A 18 6.36 -11.37 -5.63
C VAL A 18 6.73 -9.89 -5.71
N PHE A 19 5.90 -9.06 -6.35
CA PHE A 19 6.15 -7.62 -6.42
C PHE A 19 6.15 -6.98 -5.03
N GLY A 20 5.12 -7.24 -4.23
CA GLY A 20 5.01 -6.74 -2.86
C GLY A 20 6.16 -7.20 -1.98
N ALA A 21 6.61 -8.45 -2.12
CA ALA A 21 7.71 -8.99 -1.33
C ALA A 21 9.11 -8.51 -1.76
N THR A 22 9.26 -7.98 -2.97
CA THR A 22 10.58 -7.58 -3.50
C THR A 22 10.74 -6.07 -3.62
N ILE A 23 9.77 -5.39 -4.24
CA ILE A 23 9.78 -3.94 -4.45
C ILE A 23 9.21 -3.22 -3.22
N GLY A 24 8.22 -3.81 -2.56
CA GLY A 24 7.63 -3.25 -1.34
C GLY A 24 8.67 -2.84 -0.30
N PRO A 25 9.59 -3.73 0.14
CA PRO A 25 10.62 -3.39 1.12
C PRO A 25 11.53 -2.23 0.72
N VAL A 26 11.77 -2.05 -0.59
CA VAL A 26 12.59 -0.93 -1.10
C VAL A 26 11.83 0.38 -0.91
N VAL A 27 10.56 0.43 -1.31
CA VAL A 27 9.72 1.63 -1.17
C VAL A 27 9.46 1.94 0.31
N ASP A 28 9.15 0.91 1.09
CA ASP A 28 8.93 0.96 2.54
C ASP A 28 10.17 1.51 3.29
N SER A 29 11.38 1.19 2.81
CA SER A 29 12.61 1.72 3.40
C SER A 29 12.78 3.23 3.27
N PHE A 30 12.11 3.88 2.33
CA PHE A 30 12.13 5.35 2.24
C PHE A 30 11.33 5.97 3.38
N HIS A 31 10.19 5.36 3.71
CA HIS A 31 9.30 5.80 4.76
C HIS A 31 9.85 5.53 6.15
N ASN A 32 10.39 4.33 6.34
CA ASN A 32 10.68 3.82 7.68
C ASN A 32 11.99 4.34 8.25
N GLN A 33 12.84 4.99 7.46
CA GLN A 33 14.05 5.64 7.98
C GLN A 33 13.73 6.86 8.87
N CYS A 34 12.59 7.53 8.67
CA CYS A 34 12.18 8.69 9.46
C CYS A 34 10.99 8.44 10.38
N LEU A 35 10.30 7.29 10.27
CA LEU A 35 9.10 7.02 11.07
C LEU A 35 9.28 5.96 12.15
N LEU A 36 10.04 4.91 11.87
CA LEU A 36 10.09 3.75 12.77
C LEU A 36 11.48 3.11 12.79
N ARG A 37 11.64 2.17 13.72
CA ARG A 37 12.85 1.36 13.88
C ARG A 37 12.44 -0.09 14.04
N TYR A 38 13.07 -0.97 13.27
CA TYR A 38 12.83 -2.41 13.36
C TYR A 38 13.67 -3.00 14.49
N ASP A 39 12.99 -3.63 15.44
CA ASP A 39 13.62 -4.30 16.58
C ASP A 39 13.86 -5.78 16.28
N TRP A 40 13.01 -6.38 15.45
CA TRP A 40 13.09 -7.79 15.09
C TRP A 40 13.66 -8.00 13.69
N ALA A 41 14.73 -8.80 13.63
CA ALA A 41 15.42 -9.20 12.39
C ALA A 41 15.66 -8.04 11.39
N PRO A 42 16.25 -6.91 11.84
CA PRO A 42 16.46 -5.75 10.98
C PRO A 42 17.43 -6.07 9.84
N ILE A 43 17.16 -5.47 8.68
CA ILE A 43 18.00 -5.52 7.49
C ILE A 43 18.34 -4.07 7.14
N THR A 44 19.61 -3.71 7.30
CA THR A 44 20.13 -2.41 6.88
C THR A 44 21.23 -2.59 5.85
N VAL A 45 21.14 -1.84 4.76
CA VAL A 45 22.18 -1.77 3.72
C VAL A 45 22.64 -0.33 3.65
N PRO A 46 23.89 -0.02 4.02
CA PRO A 46 24.40 1.35 3.93
C PRO A 46 24.61 1.76 2.48
N TRP A 47 24.66 3.06 2.23
CA TRP A 47 25.07 3.59 0.93
C TRP A 47 26.52 3.19 0.60
N PRO A 48 26.88 3.01 -0.69
CA PRO A 48 28.26 2.74 -1.08
C PRO A 48 29.21 3.84 -0.59
N ALA A 49 30.35 3.48 0.00
CA ALA A 49 31.32 4.42 0.59
C ALA A 49 32.07 5.34 -0.43
N GLY A 50 31.64 5.35 -1.69
CA GLY A 50 32.23 6.17 -2.74
C GLY A 50 31.59 7.56 -2.83
N PRO A 51 32.22 8.51 -3.57
CA PRO A 51 31.72 9.88 -3.73
C PRO A 51 30.28 9.94 -4.24
N LEU A 52 29.93 9.04 -5.17
CA LEU A 52 28.58 8.92 -5.72
C LEU A 52 27.58 8.46 -4.65
N GLY A 53 27.92 7.45 -3.85
CA GLY A 53 27.03 6.95 -2.79
C GLY A 53 26.81 7.98 -1.69
N SER A 54 27.87 8.67 -1.24
CA SER A 54 27.72 9.77 -0.27
C SER A 54 26.93 10.96 -0.82
N SER A 55 27.03 11.24 -2.12
CA SER A 55 26.28 12.34 -2.75
C SER A 55 24.79 11.98 -2.88
N LEU A 56 24.48 10.74 -3.25
CA LEU A 56 23.10 10.24 -3.31
C LEU A 56 22.47 10.15 -1.91
N ALA A 57 23.21 9.67 -0.91
CA ALA A 57 22.74 9.63 0.48
C ALA A 57 22.34 11.03 0.98
N ARG A 58 23.16 12.05 0.68
CA ARG A 58 22.85 13.45 1.02
C ARG A 58 21.69 14.01 0.20
N LEU A 59 21.66 13.75 -1.11
CA LEU A 59 20.60 14.22 -2.00
C LEU A 59 19.23 13.65 -1.59
N LEU A 60 19.23 12.40 -1.14
CA LEU A 60 18.03 11.68 -0.70
C LEU A 60 17.80 11.77 0.81
N GLU A 61 18.64 12.47 1.57
CA GLU A 61 18.51 12.60 3.04
C GLU A 61 18.27 11.24 3.73
N GLN A 62 19.02 10.22 3.31
CA GLN A 62 18.88 8.83 3.76
C GLN A 62 20.21 8.31 4.29
N GLU A 63 20.17 7.71 5.47
CA GLU A 63 21.35 7.08 6.08
C GLU A 63 21.64 5.71 5.46
N TYR A 64 20.58 4.98 5.10
CA TYR A 64 20.66 3.65 4.53
C TYR A 64 20.03 3.61 3.13
N LEU A 65 20.62 2.80 2.25
CA LEU A 65 20.03 2.45 0.96
C LEU A 65 18.78 1.59 1.15
N LEU A 66 18.82 0.69 2.14
CA LEU A 66 17.70 -0.16 2.53
C LEU A 66 17.64 -0.21 4.06
N CYS A 67 16.44 -0.05 4.61
CA CYS A 67 16.14 -0.18 6.03
C CYS A 67 14.78 -0.90 6.13
N SER A 68 14.81 -2.18 6.49
CA SER A 68 13.62 -3.05 6.55
C SER A 68 13.80 -4.15 7.60
N SER A 69 12.91 -5.15 7.62
CA SER A 69 13.02 -6.37 8.44
C SER A 69 12.70 -7.61 7.61
N TRP A 70 13.20 -8.78 8.01
CA TRP A 70 12.88 -10.06 7.36
C TRP A 70 11.38 -10.40 7.36
N SER A 71 10.58 -9.82 8.26
CA SER A 71 9.11 -10.00 8.27
C SER A 71 8.42 -9.20 7.15
N VAL A 72 8.97 -8.04 6.79
CA VAL A 72 8.33 -7.05 5.90
C VAL A 72 8.08 -7.59 4.49
N PRO A 73 9.03 -8.29 3.81
CA PRO A 73 8.78 -8.91 2.51
C PRO A 73 7.52 -9.79 2.48
N LEU A 74 7.35 -10.65 3.49
CA LEU A 74 6.20 -11.56 3.53
C LEU A 74 4.89 -10.79 3.79
N LEU A 75 4.92 -9.84 4.72
CA LEU A 75 3.76 -8.99 5.04
C LEU A 75 3.31 -8.19 3.82
N LEU A 76 4.24 -7.52 3.14
CA LEU A 76 3.94 -6.74 1.95
C LEU A 76 3.51 -7.62 0.77
N GLY A 77 4.09 -8.82 0.61
CA GLY A 77 3.62 -9.78 -0.38
C GLY A 77 2.13 -10.12 -0.20
N PHE A 78 1.71 -10.45 1.02
CA PHE A 78 0.29 -10.69 1.32
C PHE A 78 -0.56 -9.43 1.17
N ALA A 79 -0.07 -8.28 1.64
CA ALA A 79 -0.78 -7.01 1.52
C ALA A 79 -1.08 -6.68 0.05
N TYR A 80 -0.11 -6.82 -0.85
CA TYR A 80 -0.30 -6.55 -2.27
C TYR A 80 -1.34 -7.47 -2.92
N VAL A 81 -1.44 -8.74 -2.49
CA VAL A 81 -2.50 -9.63 -2.95
C VAL A 81 -3.87 -9.16 -2.46
N VAL A 82 -3.98 -8.80 -1.18
CA VAL A 82 -5.24 -8.34 -0.60
C VAL A 82 -5.69 -7.03 -1.24
N LEU A 83 -4.79 -6.05 -1.31
CA LEU A 83 -5.08 -4.70 -1.81
C LEU A 83 -5.26 -4.65 -3.32
N GLY A 84 -4.45 -5.40 -4.07
CA GLY A 84 -4.45 -5.37 -5.53
C GLY A 84 -5.47 -6.31 -6.19
N ASP A 85 -5.94 -7.33 -5.47
CA ASP A 85 -6.84 -8.35 -6.02
C ASP A 85 -8.13 -8.53 -5.23
N LEU A 86 -8.05 -8.84 -3.93
CA LEU A 86 -9.21 -9.23 -3.13
C LEU A 86 -10.14 -8.05 -2.83
N LEU A 87 -9.61 -7.00 -2.22
CA LEU A 87 -10.36 -5.86 -1.71
C LEU A 87 -11.11 -5.09 -2.82
N PRO A 88 -10.49 -4.77 -3.97
CA PRO A 88 -11.17 -4.02 -5.04
C PRO A 88 -12.32 -4.82 -5.66
N ARG A 89 -12.17 -6.14 -5.76
CA ARG A 89 -13.24 -7.03 -6.24
C ARG A 89 -14.39 -7.12 -5.26
N LEU A 90 -14.11 -7.15 -3.96
CA LEU A 90 -15.14 -7.11 -2.92
C LEU A 90 -15.95 -5.82 -3.03
N PHE A 91 -15.28 -4.66 -3.14
CA PHE A 91 -15.97 -3.37 -3.33
C PHE A 91 -16.74 -3.30 -4.62
N GLN A 92 -16.17 -3.78 -5.74
CA GLN A 92 -16.87 -3.83 -7.01
C GLN A 92 -18.13 -4.71 -6.90
N TRP A 93 -18.02 -5.86 -6.25
CA TRP A 93 -19.16 -6.74 -6.01
C TRP A 93 -20.24 -6.04 -5.16
N MET A 94 -19.87 -5.39 -4.06
CA MET A 94 -20.82 -4.65 -3.21
C MET A 94 -21.52 -3.52 -3.97
N LEU A 95 -20.78 -2.76 -4.78
CA LEU A 95 -21.35 -1.67 -5.58
C LEU A 95 -22.36 -2.18 -6.62
N LEU A 96 -22.12 -3.36 -7.21
CA LEU A 96 -23.04 -3.99 -8.16
C LEU A 96 -24.34 -4.49 -7.49
N GLN A 97 -24.37 -4.65 -6.17
CA GLN A 97 -25.60 -5.03 -5.44
C GLN A 97 -26.53 -3.83 -5.20
N ILE A 98 -26.09 -2.59 -5.42
CA ILE A 98 -26.90 -1.39 -5.15
C ILE A 98 -27.99 -1.28 -6.23
N PRO A 99 -29.30 -1.37 -5.88
CA PRO A 99 -30.40 -1.23 -6.82
C PRO A 99 -30.38 0.16 -7.48
N ASN A 100 -30.71 0.23 -8.77
CA ASN A 100 -30.74 1.46 -9.59
C ASN A 100 -29.38 2.06 -10.02
N GLN A 101 -28.25 1.34 -9.91
CA GLN A 101 -27.09 1.75 -10.71
C GLN A 101 -27.39 1.53 -12.20
N PRO A 102 -27.20 2.54 -13.07
CA PRO A 102 -27.26 2.33 -14.51
C PRO A 102 -26.25 1.22 -14.83
N SER A 103 -26.71 0.15 -15.47
CA SER A 103 -25.95 -1.05 -15.76
C SER A 103 -24.58 -0.73 -16.37
N GLN A 104 -23.58 -0.50 -15.53
CA GLN A 104 -22.18 -0.65 -15.90
C GLN A 104 -21.99 -2.15 -15.98
N GLN A 105 -22.47 -2.74 -17.08
CA GLN A 105 -22.08 -4.10 -17.42
C GLN A 105 -20.56 -4.12 -17.29
N PRO A 106 -19.99 -5.06 -16.51
CA PRO A 106 -18.56 -5.26 -16.54
C PRO A 106 -18.25 -5.57 -17.99
N GLN A 107 -17.65 -4.62 -18.71
CA GLN A 107 -17.15 -4.86 -20.05
C GLN A 107 -16.10 -5.97 -19.89
N GLN A 108 -16.54 -7.22 -19.99
CA GLN A 108 -15.75 -8.37 -20.39
C GLN A 108 -15.36 -8.21 -21.87
N GLN A 109 -15.04 -6.99 -22.31
CA GLN A 109 -14.35 -6.78 -23.57
C GLN A 109 -12.96 -7.35 -23.35
N GLN A 110 -12.63 -8.38 -24.13
CA GLN A 110 -11.27 -8.89 -24.23
C GLN A 110 -10.32 -7.69 -24.35
N PRO A 111 -9.34 -7.55 -23.45
CA PRO A 111 -8.49 -6.38 -23.44
C PRO A 111 -7.71 -6.35 -24.75
N THR A 112 -8.05 -5.40 -25.62
CA THR A 112 -7.31 -5.19 -26.87
C THR A 112 -5.83 -4.92 -26.54
N THR A 113 -4.93 -5.19 -27.48
CA THR A 113 -3.49 -4.92 -27.32
C THR A 113 -3.21 -3.48 -26.89
N ARG A 114 -4.00 -2.50 -27.39
CA ARG A 114 -3.95 -1.09 -26.97
C ARG A 114 -4.36 -0.87 -25.51
N GLN A 115 -5.39 -1.56 -25.00
CA GLN A 115 -5.79 -1.46 -23.59
C GLN A 115 -4.70 -2.00 -22.63
N SER A 116 -3.90 -2.98 -23.04
CA SER A 116 -2.75 -3.44 -22.25
C SER A 116 -1.68 -2.40 -22.03
N GLY A 117 -1.31 -1.70 -23.10
CA GLY A 117 -0.22 -0.74 -23.07
C GLY A 117 -0.57 0.37 -22.10
N ASN A 118 -1.83 0.80 -22.13
CA ASN A 118 -2.38 1.75 -21.18
C ASN A 118 -2.33 1.23 -19.73
N LEU A 119 -2.74 -0.02 -19.46
CA LEU A 119 -2.69 -0.59 -18.10
C LEU A 119 -1.27 -0.71 -17.54
N ARG A 120 -0.30 -1.12 -18.37
CA ARG A 120 1.11 -1.19 -17.94
C ARG A 120 1.64 0.20 -17.59
N THR A 121 1.40 1.19 -18.46
CA THR A 121 1.83 2.57 -18.20
C THR A 121 1.19 3.12 -16.93
N LYS A 122 -0.12 2.90 -16.73
CA LYS A 122 -0.83 3.27 -15.50
C LYS A 122 -0.24 2.62 -14.26
N ALA A 123 0.09 1.32 -14.32
CA ALA A 123 0.71 0.62 -13.20
C ALA A 123 2.10 1.18 -12.87
N ILE A 124 2.92 1.46 -13.89
CA ILE A 124 4.24 2.08 -13.70
C ILE A 124 4.08 3.48 -13.09
N LEU A 125 3.19 4.30 -13.64
CA LEU A 125 2.92 5.64 -13.11
C LEU A 125 2.40 5.59 -11.67
N ALA A 126 1.54 4.61 -11.34
CA ALA A 126 1.04 4.41 -9.98
C ALA A 126 2.18 4.11 -9.01
N VAL A 127 3.05 3.14 -9.33
CA VAL A 127 4.22 2.81 -8.49
C VAL A 127 5.15 4.01 -8.31
N VAL A 128 5.47 4.72 -9.40
CA VAL A 128 6.34 5.89 -9.35
C VAL A 128 5.72 7.01 -8.50
N THR A 129 4.43 7.30 -8.69
CA THR A 129 3.73 8.32 -7.91
C THR A 129 3.58 7.93 -6.44
N THR A 130 3.36 6.65 -6.11
CA THR A 130 3.37 6.18 -4.72
C THR A 130 4.75 6.38 -4.09
N ALA A 131 5.83 6.01 -4.77
CA ALA A 131 7.19 6.21 -4.26
C ALA A 131 7.49 7.71 -4.03
N LEU A 132 7.00 8.59 -4.90
CA LEU A 132 7.10 10.05 -4.72
C LEU A 132 6.26 10.55 -3.53
N ILE A 133 5.05 10.03 -3.32
CA ILE A 133 4.19 10.39 -2.19
C ILE A 133 4.83 9.94 -0.87
N ILE A 134 5.37 8.73 -0.81
CA ILE A 134 6.10 8.22 0.36
C ILE A 134 7.38 9.03 0.61
N LYS A 135 8.06 9.47 -0.46
CA LYS A 135 9.22 10.34 -0.29
C LYS A 135 8.82 11.73 0.21
N LEU A 136 7.69 12.25 -0.28
CA LEU A 136 7.12 13.51 0.18
C LEU A 136 6.70 13.41 1.65
N SER A 137 6.12 12.31 2.11
CA SER A 137 5.80 12.13 3.53
C SER A 137 7.04 12.17 4.40
N GLN A 138 8.11 11.47 4.01
CA GLN A 138 9.40 11.58 4.70
C GLN A 138 9.91 13.03 4.74
N PHE A 139 9.85 13.76 3.63
CA PHE A 139 10.31 15.14 3.57
C PHE A 139 9.51 16.04 4.53
N LEU A 140 8.18 15.92 4.54
CA LEU A 140 7.29 16.70 5.38
C LEU A 140 7.50 16.43 6.88
N GLU A 141 7.78 15.19 7.26
CA GLU A 141 8.11 14.81 8.66
C GLU A 141 9.46 15.39 9.11
N LEU A 142 10.47 15.36 8.25
CA LEU A 142 11.82 15.82 8.61
C LEU A 142 11.98 17.35 8.58
N HIS A 143 11.14 18.07 7.84
CA HIS A 143 11.27 19.50 7.59
C HIS A 143 10.11 20.31 8.20
N ASP A 144 9.84 20.02 9.47
CA ASP A 144 8.80 20.61 10.31
C ASP A 144 8.75 22.17 10.43
N PRO A 145 9.76 23.02 10.13
CA PRO A 145 9.61 24.46 10.43
C PRO A 145 8.59 25.24 9.58
N PHE A 146 7.90 24.63 8.59
CA PHE A 146 7.04 25.38 7.66
C PHE A 146 5.54 25.05 7.69
N LEU A 147 5.12 23.86 8.13
CA LEU A 147 3.74 23.41 8.01
C LEU A 147 3.31 22.63 9.27
N SER A 148 2.08 22.83 9.74
CA SER A 148 1.53 22.02 10.83
C SER A 148 1.29 20.56 10.40
N ALA A 149 1.24 19.62 11.34
CA ALA A 149 0.89 18.21 11.08
C ALA A 149 -0.40 18.06 10.24
N ASP A 150 -1.45 18.83 10.57
CA ASP A 150 -2.70 18.88 9.81
C ASP A 150 -2.48 19.28 8.33
N THR A 151 -1.55 20.21 8.10
CA THR A 151 -1.22 20.69 6.75
C THR A 151 -0.43 19.63 5.98
N ASN A 152 0.53 18.96 6.62
CA ASN A 152 1.28 17.85 6.02
C ASN A 152 0.34 16.71 5.60
N TYR A 153 -0.59 16.34 6.49
CA TYR A 153 -1.63 15.36 6.19
C TYR A 153 -2.50 15.79 5.00
N ALA A 154 -2.97 17.05 4.99
CA ALA A 154 -3.80 17.57 3.90
C ALA A 154 -3.07 17.59 2.55
N VAL A 155 -1.79 17.94 2.52
CA VAL A 155 -0.95 17.90 1.31
C VAL A 155 -0.88 16.47 0.76
N LEU A 156 -0.61 15.49 1.60
CA LEU A 156 -0.50 14.10 1.15
C LEU A 156 -1.84 13.50 0.75
N LEU A 157 -2.90 13.78 1.49
CA LEU A 157 -4.25 13.37 1.10
C LEU A 157 -4.64 13.97 -0.26
N THR A 158 -4.30 15.24 -0.51
CA THR A 158 -4.52 15.87 -1.80
C THR A 158 -3.72 15.16 -2.90
N ALA A 159 -2.45 14.85 -2.65
CA ALA A 159 -1.60 14.13 -3.61
C ALA A 159 -2.15 12.73 -3.95
N THR A 160 -2.65 11.99 -2.96
CA THR A 160 -3.20 10.64 -3.15
C THR A 160 -4.55 10.68 -3.88
N LEU A 161 -5.38 11.68 -3.61
CA LEU A 161 -6.63 11.91 -4.36
C LEU A 161 -6.36 12.28 -5.83
N ILE A 162 -5.33 13.11 -6.09
CA ILE A 162 -4.88 13.41 -7.46
C ILE A 162 -4.38 12.13 -8.16
N GLN A 163 -3.58 11.31 -7.46
CA GLN A 163 -3.12 10.02 -7.99
C GLN A 163 -4.30 9.11 -8.36
N TRP A 164 -5.30 8.98 -7.47
CA TRP A 164 -6.52 8.21 -7.73
C TRP A 164 -7.24 8.75 -8.97
N TRP A 165 -7.52 10.06 -9.00
CA TRP A 165 -8.26 10.69 -10.08
C TRP A 165 -7.57 10.52 -11.44
N ALA A 166 -6.25 10.69 -11.49
CA ALA A 166 -5.48 10.62 -12.73
C ALA A 166 -5.29 9.19 -13.27
N LEU A 167 -5.13 8.20 -12.38
CA LEU A 167 -4.71 6.85 -12.79
C LEU A 167 -5.85 5.84 -12.83
N ASP A 168 -6.81 5.93 -11.90
CA ASP A 168 -7.89 4.95 -11.74
C ASP A 168 -9.27 5.56 -11.93
N GLY A 169 -9.63 6.55 -11.09
CA GLY A 169 -10.90 7.27 -11.09
C GLY A 169 -12.12 6.44 -10.68
N SER A 170 -11.97 5.14 -10.36
CA SER A 170 -13.11 4.30 -9.98
C SER A 170 -13.48 4.45 -8.51
N LEU A 171 -14.79 4.42 -8.23
CA LEU A 171 -15.33 4.46 -6.86
C LEU A 171 -14.88 3.24 -6.03
N ALA A 172 -14.78 2.06 -6.64
CA ALA A 172 -14.30 0.86 -5.95
C ALA A 172 -12.87 1.02 -5.44
N ALA A 173 -11.98 1.61 -6.25
CA ALA A 173 -10.61 1.90 -5.84
C ALA A 173 -10.56 2.97 -4.75
N LEU A 174 -11.40 4.01 -4.85
CA LEU A 174 -11.50 5.05 -3.83
C LEU A 174 -11.92 4.49 -2.47
N LEU A 175 -12.95 3.63 -2.45
CA LEU A 175 -13.43 2.98 -1.22
C LEU A 175 -12.38 2.03 -0.65
N ALA A 176 -11.73 1.22 -1.49
CA ALA A 176 -10.65 0.33 -1.07
C ALA A 176 -9.50 1.11 -0.44
N ALA A 177 -9.00 2.14 -1.12
CA ALA A 177 -7.91 2.97 -0.63
C ALA A 177 -8.30 3.76 0.63
N GLY A 178 -9.52 4.27 0.70
CA GLY A 178 -10.02 5.00 1.87
C GLY A 178 -10.20 4.13 3.12
N ILE A 179 -10.64 2.88 2.98
CA ILE A 179 -10.65 1.95 4.12
C ILE A 179 -9.22 1.58 4.51
N THR A 180 -8.35 1.30 3.54
CA THR A 180 -6.96 0.93 3.82
C THR A 180 -6.15 2.10 4.41
N SER A 181 -6.48 3.37 4.12
CA SER A 181 -5.81 4.51 4.75
C SER A 181 -6.05 4.62 6.25
N ILE A 182 -7.07 3.93 6.78
CA ILE A 182 -7.34 3.84 8.22
C ILE A 182 -6.92 2.46 8.74
N GLY A 183 -7.35 1.39 8.06
CA GLY A 183 -7.10 0.02 8.47
C GLY A 183 -5.63 -0.40 8.33
N GLY A 184 -4.89 0.17 7.38
CA GLY A 184 -3.46 -0.08 7.17
C GLY A 184 -2.63 0.29 8.39
N PRO A 185 -2.62 1.57 8.82
CA PRO A 185 -1.92 1.98 10.04
C PRO A 185 -2.37 1.19 11.27
N LEU A 186 -3.67 0.97 11.44
CA LEU A 186 -4.20 0.20 12.57
C LEU A 186 -3.74 -1.26 12.57
N SER A 187 -3.53 -1.85 11.38
CA SER A 187 -3.03 -3.23 11.25
C SER A 187 -1.58 -3.37 11.71
N GLU A 188 -0.85 -2.26 11.91
CA GLU A 188 0.49 -2.28 12.46
C GLU A 188 0.54 -2.49 13.97
N LEU A 189 -0.53 -2.14 14.69
CA LEU A 189 -0.57 -2.14 16.15
C LEU A 189 -0.16 -3.46 16.80
N PRO A 190 -0.61 -4.64 16.31
CA PRO A 190 -0.15 -5.92 16.86
C PRO A 190 1.36 -6.12 16.70
N PHE A 191 1.96 -5.64 15.61
CA PHE A 191 3.40 -5.79 15.40
C PHE A 191 4.19 -4.84 16.30
N VAL A 192 3.71 -3.61 16.50
CA VAL A 192 4.30 -2.65 17.44
C VAL A 192 4.18 -3.17 18.88
N ALA A 193 3.01 -3.68 19.26
CA ALA A 193 2.76 -4.23 20.59
C ALA A 193 3.64 -5.45 20.92
N ASN A 194 4.00 -6.24 19.92
CA ASN A 194 4.85 -7.42 20.06
C ASN A 194 6.34 -7.13 19.82
N GLY A 195 6.72 -5.85 19.68
CA GLY A 195 8.13 -5.45 19.56
C GLY A 195 8.80 -5.90 18.27
N LEU A 196 8.06 -5.96 17.16
CA LEU A 196 8.68 -6.17 15.85
C LEU A 196 9.33 -4.88 15.33
N TRP A 197 8.69 -3.74 15.60
CA TRP A 197 9.20 -2.40 15.38
C TRP A 197 8.50 -1.40 16.31
N HIS A 198 9.06 -0.21 16.43
CA HIS A 198 8.43 0.91 17.13
C HIS A 198 8.54 2.20 16.30
N TYR A 199 7.53 3.06 16.43
CA TYR A 199 7.58 4.42 15.91
C TYR A 199 8.57 5.26 16.72
N ILE A 200 9.31 6.14 16.05
CA ILE A 200 10.13 7.12 16.77
C ILE A 200 9.20 8.12 17.48
N PRO A 201 9.56 8.62 18.67
CA PRO A 201 8.68 9.47 19.47
C PRO A 201 8.17 10.71 18.73
N GLU A 202 9.00 11.29 17.86
CA GLU A 202 8.70 12.51 17.11
C GLU A 202 7.66 12.30 16.02
N ALA A 203 7.56 11.08 15.46
CA ALA A 203 6.64 10.73 14.39
C ALA A 203 5.29 10.18 14.89
N GLY A 204 5.18 9.88 16.19
CA GLY A 204 3.99 9.26 16.79
C GLY A 204 2.89 10.26 17.14
N ASP A 205 2.14 10.74 16.14
CA ASP A 205 1.07 11.73 16.29
C ASP A 205 -0.36 11.17 16.08
N TYR A 206 -0.49 9.94 15.59
CA TYR A 206 -1.77 9.32 15.29
C TYR A 206 -2.28 8.50 16.47
N LEU A 207 -3.37 9.02 17.02
CA LEU A 207 -4.35 8.30 17.82
C LEU A 207 -3.71 7.54 18.99
N PRO A 208 -3.38 8.21 20.10
CA PRO A 208 -3.13 7.47 21.31
C PRO A 208 -4.41 6.67 21.61
N LEU A 209 -4.30 5.34 21.68
CA LEU A 209 -5.42 4.46 22.02
C LEU A 209 -5.95 4.73 23.45
N THR A 210 -5.34 5.68 24.17
CA THR A 210 -5.77 6.24 25.46
C THR A 210 -7.23 6.66 25.49
N ASN A 211 -7.78 7.16 24.37
CA ASN A 211 -9.15 7.68 24.31
C ASN A 211 -10.17 6.65 23.80
N LEU A 212 -9.78 5.38 23.63
CA LEU A 212 -10.75 4.35 23.25
C LEU A 212 -11.74 4.08 24.40
N PRO A 213 -13.03 3.88 24.09
CA PRO A 213 -14.00 3.42 25.09
C PRO A 213 -13.50 2.15 25.78
N GLU A 214 -13.70 2.01 27.10
CA GLU A 214 -13.21 0.86 27.88
C GLU A 214 -13.60 -0.49 27.26
N ASN A 215 -14.80 -0.60 26.71
CA ASN A 215 -15.27 -1.82 26.04
C ASN A 215 -14.39 -2.22 24.85
N LEU A 216 -13.93 -1.23 24.06
CA LEU A 216 -13.05 -1.47 22.93
C LEU A 216 -11.61 -1.70 23.39
N GLY A 217 -11.15 -0.98 24.42
CA GLY A 217 -9.85 -1.23 25.05
C GLY A 217 -9.72 -2.66 25.60
N ASN A 218 -10.74 -3.13 26.33
CA ASN A 218 -10.79 -4.49 26.87
C ASN A 218 -10.83 -5.56 25.77
N PHE A 219 -11.48 -5.27 24.63
CA PHE A 219 -11.47 -6.15 23.47
C PHE A 219 -10.10 -6.25 22.80
N LEU A 220 -9.33 -5.14 22.76
CA LEU A 220 -8.02 -5.09 22.10
C LEU A 220 -6.87 -5.57 22.99
N LYS A 221 -7.02 -5.51 24.32
CA LYS A 221 -6.02 -5.90 25.32
C LYS A 221 -5.36 -7.27 25.08
N PRO A 222 -6.10 -8.35 24.73
CA PRO A 222 -5.49 -9.66 24.45
C PRO A 222 -4.49 -9.65 23.28
N TRP A 223 -4.64 -8.70 22.36
CA TRP A 223 -3.83 -8.60 21.15
C TRP A 223 -2.71 -7.56 21.27
N LEU A 224 -2.98 -6.46 21.98
CA LEU A 224 -2.09 -5.30 22.08
C LEU A 224 -1.38 -5.17 23.44
N GLY A 225 -1.73 -6.03 24.40
CA GLY A 225 -1.18 -6.02 25.76
C GLY A 225 -1.74 -4.92 26.65
N ASP A 226 -1.34 -4.94 27.92
CA ASP A 226 -1.82 -3.99 28.93
C ASP A 226 -1.36 -2.54 28.70
N SER A 227 -0.29 -2.35 27.92
CA SER A 227 0.26 -1.04 27.57
C SER A 227 -0.23 -0.52 26.22
N TYR A 228 -1.35 -1.05 25.68
CA TYR A 228 -1.87 -0.64 24.38
C TYR A 228 -2.08 0.88 24.26
N SER A 229 -2.44 1.54 25.36
CA SER A 229 -2.65 2.99 25.42
C SER A 229 -1.39 3.82 25.14
N LYS A 230 -0.20 3.21 25.23
CA LYS A 230 1.08 3.85 24.90
C LYS A 230 1.52 3.61 23.46
N LEU A 231 0.78 2.81 22.69
CA LEU A 231 1.09 2.59 21.28
C LEU A 231 0.76 3.87 20.52
N ALA A 232 1.71 4.30 19.71
CA ALA A 232 1.57 5.42 18.81
C ALA A 232 1.79 4.94 17.37
N LEU A 233 1.08 5.58 16.44
CA LEU A 233 1.26 5.46 15.01
C LEU A 233 1.54 6.86 14.46
N SER A 234 1.94 6.96 13.20
CA SER A 234 2.06 8.25 12.51
C SER A 234 0.87 8.51 11.60
N SER A 235 0.32 9.71 11.61
CA SER A 235 -0.93 10.08 10.92
C SER A 235 -0.70 10.14 9.42
N ILE A 236 0.54 10.45 9.06
CA ILE A 236 1.06 10.52 7.71
C ILE A 236 1.08 9.17 6.98
N THR A 237 1.03 8.07 7.75
CA THR A 237 0.99 6.71 7.19
C THR A 237 -0.33 6.44 6.47
N GLY A 238 -1.44 7.05 6.91
CA GLY A 238 -2.76 6.85 6.30
C GLY A 238 -2.79 7.20 4.81
N PRO A 239 -2.43 8.43 4.41
CA PRO A 239 -2.27 8.80 3.00
C PRO A 239 -1.30 7.89 2.24
N CYS A 240 -0.21 7.43 2.86
CA CYS A 240 0.73 6.50 2.21
C CYS A 240 0.08 5.14 1.91
N TYR A 241 -0.68 4.58 2.86
CA TYR A 241 -1.47 3.36 2.64
C TYR A 241 -2.54 3.53 1.56
N PHE A 242 -3.11 4.73 1.44
CA PHE A 242 -4.00 5.07 0.33
C PHE A 242 -3.29 4.93 -1.02
N ALA A 243 -2.11 5.57 -1.18
CA ALA A 243 -1.33 5.50 -2.42
C ALA A 243 -0.89 4.07 -2.76
N VAL A 244 -0.35 3.34 -1.78
CA VAL A 244 0.05 1.93 -1.94
C VAL A 244 -1.13 1.07 -2.40
N THR A 245 -2.34 1.32 -1.87
CA THR A 245 -3.52 0.60 -2.31
C THR A 245 -3.83 0.86 -3.79
N LEU A 246 -3.70 2.10 -4.26
CA LEU A 246 -3.93 2.44 -5.66
C LEU A 246 -2.90 1.79 -6.60
N ASP A 247 -1.62 1.75 -6.22
CA ASP A 247 -0.62 1.06 -7.06
C ASP A 247 -0.83 -0.45 -7.08
N ALA A 248 -1.19 -1.06 -5.96
CA ALA A 248 -1.50 -2.48 -5.89
C ALA A 248 -2.69 -2.81 -6.80
N ILE A 249 -3.73 -1.95 -6.81
CA ILE A 249 -4.88 -2.06 -7.72
C ILE A 249 -4.44 -1.97 -9.18
N ALA A 250 -3.62 -0.97 -9.52
CA ALA A 250 -3.15 -0.77 -10.89
C ALA A 250 -2.31 -1.96 -11.38
N LEU A 251 -1.40 -2.46 -10.55
CA LEU A 251 -0.60 -3.66 -10.80
C LEU A 251 -1.48 -4.90 -10.94
N GLY A 252 -2.47 -5.08 -10.05
CA GLY A 252 -3.40 -6.19 -10.09
C GLY A 252 -4.19 -6.24 -11.40
N ARG A 253 -4.71 -5.09 -11.85
CA ARG A 253 -5.38 -4.96 -13.15
C ARG A 253 -4.45 -5.28 -14.31
N TRP A 254 -3.21 -4.80 -14.28
CA TRP A 254 -2.23 -5.09 -15.32
C TRP A 254 -1.89 -6.59 -15.37
N PHE A 255 -1.53 -7.20 -14.23
CA PHE A 255 -1.14 -8.60 -14.17
C PHE A 255 -2.28 -9.55 -14.57
N GLN A 256 -3.51 -9.27 -14.16
CA GLN A 256 -4.67 -10.05 -14.58
C GLN A 256 -4.93 -9.95 -16.10
N SER A 257 -4.73 -8.77 -16.68
CA SER A 257 -4.87 -8.55 -18.13
C SER A 257 -3.77 -9.25 -18.93
N SER A 258 -2.56 -9.33 -18.39
CA SER A 258 -1.45 -10.08 -18.98
C SER A 258 -1.69 -11.59 -18.92
N SER A 259 -2.07 -12.15 -17.77
CA SER A 259 -2.26 -13.61 -17.65
C SER A 259 -3.38 -14.14 -18.56
N ARG A 260 -4.44 -13.35 -18.81
CA ARG A 260 -5.50 -13.71 -19.77
C ARG A 260 -4.98 -13.97 -21.18
N ARG A 261 -4.00 -13.18 -21.63
CA ARG A 261 -3.45 -13.34 -22.98
C ARG A 261 -2.57 -14.54 -23.10
N ASP A 262 -1.85 -14.88 -22.04
CA ASP A 262 -0.97 -16.04 -22.02
C ASP A 262 -1.83 -17.31 -22.16
N ASP A 263 -2.93 -17.39 -21.40
CA ASP A 263 -3.93 -18.47 -21.50
C ASP A 263 -4.53 -18.56 -22.93
N ASP A 264 -5.02 -17.43 -23.48
CA ASP A 264 -5.62 -17.38 -24.83
C ASP A 264 -4.62 -17.78 -25.94
N ASN A 265 -3.34 -17.44 -25.77
CA ASN A 265 -2.29 -17.78 -26.74
C ASN A 265 -1.87 -19.25 -26.64
N GLN A 266 -1.91 -19.84 -25.44
CA GLN A 266 -1.62 -21.25 -25.24
C GLN A 266 -2.71 -22.13 -25.86
N GLU A 267 -3.98 -21.80 -25.63
CA GLU A 267 -5.12 -22.52 -26.22
C GLU A 267 -5.05 -22.52 -27.76
N LYS A 268 -4.69 -21.39 -28.37
CA LYS A 268 -4.51 -21.30 -29.83
C LYS A 268 -3.37 -22.14 -30.37
N ARG A 269 -2.32 -22.40 -29.58
CA ARG A 269 -1.19 -23.26 -29.98
C ARG A 269 -1.54 -24.74 -29.87
N GLU A 270 -2.41 -25.12 -28.94
CA GLU A 270 -2.84 -26.51 -28.75
C GLU A 270 -3.84 -26.98 -29.82
N ILE A 271 -4.49 -26.03 -30.51
CA ILE A 271 -5.46 -26.31 -31.59
C ILE A 271 -4.78 -26.45 -32.98
N GLN A 272 -3.51 -26.03 -33.12
CA GLN A 272 -2.74 -26.09 -34.38
C GLN A 272 -1.88 -27.36 -34.46
#